data_AF-A0A7C5ZMT8-F1
#
_entry.id   AF-A0A7C5ZMT8-F1
#
_cell.length_a   1.000
_cell.length_b   1.000
_cell.length_c   1.000
_cell.angle_alpha   90.00
_cell.angle_beta   90.00
_cell.angle_gamma   90.00
#
_symmetry.space_group_name_H-M   'P 1'
#
loop_
_entity.id
_entity.type
_entity.pdbx_description
1 polymer ?
#
loop_
_entity_poly.entity_id
_entity_poly.type
_entity_poly.pdbx_seq_one_letter_code
_entity_poly.pdbx_strand_id
1 'polypeptide(L)'
;MADQGVVKGTLELRVARDETLLERVGAEAAQAWAIAVKDVRVYYLQPPMIMFGLLMPFFMFFSFSVGRGLDAGTSVARMLALTTFFTASSAGPVILPMERRTRTIDRMLVAP
;
A
#
# COMPACT_ATOMS: atom_id res chain seq x y z
N MET A 1 19.74 -51.66 8.31
CA MET A 1 20.87 -50.71 8.44
C MET A 1 21.09 -49.89 7.14
N ALA A 2 20.03 -49.56 6.39
CA ALA A 2 20.11 -48.87 5.09
C ALA A 2 19.26 -47.58 4.98
N ASP A 3 18.61 -47.16 6.06
CA ASP A 3 17.59 -46.09 6.03
C ASP A 3 18.14 -44.71 6.47
N GLN A 4 19.21 -44.67 7.26
CA GLN A 4 19.73 -43.42 7.84
C GLN A 4 20.36 -42.47 6.81
N GLY A 5 20.84 -42.98 5.66
CA GLY A 5 21.41 -42.15 4.60
C GLY A 5 20.37 -41.39 3.77
N VAL A 6 19.20 -42.01 3.54
CA VAL A 6 18.11 -41.41 2.74
C VAL A 6 17.39 -40.31 3.53
N VAL A 7 17.15 -40.55 4.81
CA VAL A 7 16.52 -39.57 5.71
C VAL A 7 17.42 -38.34 5.87
N LYS A 8 18.74 -38.53 6.02
CA LYS A 8 19.69 -37.42 6.14
C LYS A 8 19.76 -36.56 4.87
N GLY A 9 19.79 -37.18 3.68
CA GLY A 9 19.76 -36.45 2.41
C GLY A 9 18.44 -35.69 2.18
N THR A 10 17.31 -36.23 2.63
CA THR A 10 16.00 -35.57 2.51
C THR A 10 15.89 -34.36 3.46
N LEU A 11 16.52 -34.43 4.63
CA LEU A 11 16.58 -33.32 5.59
C LEU A 11 17.47 -32.19 5.08
N GLU A 12 18.65 -32.49 4.53
CA GLU A 12 19.54 -31.48 3.96
C GLU A 12 18.92 -30.78 2.73
N LEU A 13 18.19 -31.52 1.89
CA LEU A 13 17.44 -30.95 0.76
C LEU A 13 16.24 -30.09 1.16
N ARG A 14 15.65 -30.31 2.35
CA ARG A 14 14.59 -29.43 2.89
C ARG A 14 15.19 -28.18 3.52
N VAL A 15 16.23 -28.31 4.33
CA VAL A 15 16.90 -27.17 4.99
C VAL A 15 17.48 -26.21 3.95
N ALA A 16 18.22 -26.70 2.95
CA ALA A 16 18.76 -25.84 1.89
C ALA A 16 17.66 -25.18 1.03
N ARG A 17 16.50 -25.84 0.89
CA ARG A 17 15.33 -25.27 0.20
C ARG A 17 14.67 -24.17 1.04
N ASP A 18 14.52 -24.38 2.34
CA ASP A 18 13.87 -23.41 3.21
C ASP A 18 14.74 -22.14 3.36
N GLU A 19 16.07 -22.28 3.44
CA GLU A 19 17.00 -21.14 3.45
C GLU A 19 16.91 -20.31 2.15
N THR A 20 16.90 -20.98 0.99
CA THR A 20 16.74 -20.29 -0.31
C THR A 20 15.35 -19.67 -0.49
N LEU A 21 14.29 -20.26 0.07
CA LEU A 21 12.96 -19.66 0.05
C LEU A 21 12.87 -18.40 0.91
N LEU A 22 13.49 -18.39 2.10
CA LEU A 22 13.50 -17.22 2.97
C LEU A 22 14.28 -16.05 2.34
N GLU A 23 15.43 -16.32 1.74
CA GLU A 23 16.19 -15.30 0.99
C GLU A 23 15.38 -14.73 -0.18
N ARG A 24 14.68 -15.60 -0.92
CA ARG A 24 13.81 -15.18 -2.03
C ARG A 24 12.62 -14.35 -1.58
N VAL A 25 11.91 -14.79 -0.53
CA VAL A 25 10.78 -14.03 0.02
C VAL A 25 11.24 -12.68 0.56
N GLY A 26 12.41 -12.62 1.19
CA GLY A 26 13.01 -11.36 1.63
C GLY A 26 13.33 -10.41 0.47
N ALA A 27 13.92 -10.93 -0.61
CA ALA A 27 14.20 -10.16 -1.82
C ALA A 27 12.92 -9.66 -2.51
N GLU A 28 11.92 -10.53 -2.64
CA GLU A 28 10.61 -10.19 -3.22
C GLU A 28 9.86 -9.15 -2.36
N ALA A 29 9.93 -9.26 -1.03
CA ALA A 29 9.34 -8.27 -0.12
C ALA A 29 10.04 -6.91 -0.22
N ALA A 30 11.37 -6.88 -0.31
CA ALA A 30 12.13 -5.64 -0.50
C ALA A 30 11.78 -4.96 -1.84
N GLN A 31 11.61 -5.75 -2.90
CA GLN A 31 11.17 -5.25 -4.19
C GLN A 31 9.74 -4.71 -4.14
N ALA A 32 8.81 -5.45 -3.52
CA ALA A 32 7.43 -5.01 -3.34
C ALA A 32 7.36 -3.69 -2.54
N TRP A 33 8.17 -3.56 -1.49
CA TRP A 33 8.29 -2.32 -0.72
C TRP A 33 8.79 -1.14 -1.56
N ALA A 34 9.84 -1.35 -2.37
CA ALA A 34 10.36 -0.30 -3.24
C ALA A 34 9.31 0.19 -4.26
N ILE A 35 8.51 -0.72 -4.81
CA ILE A 35 7.39 -0.40 -5.71
C ILE A 35 6.30 0.37 -4.95
N ALA A 36 5.90 -0.10 -3.77
CA ALA A 36 4.89 0.56 -2.95
C ALA A 36 5.27 2.01 -2.61
N VAL A 37 6.52 2.25 -2.20
CA VAL A 37 7.02 3.61 -1.90
C VAL A 37 7.00 4.50 -3.14
N LYS A 38 7.38 3.95 -4.31
CA LYS A 38 7.32 4.67 -5.59
C LYS A 38 5.89 5.05 -5.94
N ASP A 39 4.95 4.12 -5.83
CA ASP A 39 3.54 4.35 -6.18
C ASP A 39 2.90 5.38 -5.24
N VAL A 40 3.17 5.30 -3.93
CA VAL A 40 2.74 6.34 -2.98
C VAL A 40 3.25 7.71 -3.40
N ARG A 41 4.52 7.81 -3.80
CA ARG A 41 5.12 9.08 -4.25
C ARG A 41 4.52 9.62 -5.55
N VAL A 42 4.17 8.75 -6.49
CA VAL A 42 3.66 9.18 -7.80
C VAL A 42 2.17 9.53 -7.72
N TYR A 43 1.39 8.73 -6.99
CA TYR A 43 -0.07 8.81 -7.02
C TYR A 43 -0.65 9.58 -5.84
N TYR A 44 -0.10 9.45 -4.63
CA TYR A 44 -0.70 10.04 -3.42
C TYR A 44 -0.11 11.39 -3.03
N LEU A 45 1.10 11.72 -3.48
CA LEU A 45 1.70 13.05 -3.27
C LEU A 45 1.25 14.10 -4.29
N GLN A 46 0.21 13.82 -5.09
CA GLN A 46 -0.37 14.84 -5.94
C GLN A 46 -1.10 15.91 -5.10
N PRO A 47 -0.97 17.21 -5.41
CA PRO A 47 -1.63 18.28 -4.65
C PRO A 47 -3.12 18.05 -4.36
N PRO A 48 -3.97 17.64 -5.33
CA PRO A 48 -5.38 17.35 -5.05
C PRO A 48 -5.58 16.18 -4.09
N MET A 49 -4.75 15.14 -4.17
CA MET A 49 -4.86 13.96 -3.29
C MET A 49 -4.49 14.31 -1.85
N ILE A 50 -3.43 15.09 -1.64
CA ILE A 50 -3.04 15.55 -0.30
C ILE A 50 -4.13 16.46 0.30
N MET A 51 -4.63 17.42 -0.49
CA MET A 51 -5.62 18.41 -0.03
C MET A 51 -6.95 17.74 0.35
N PHE A 52 -7.53 16.94 -0.54
CA PHE A 52 -8.85 16.33 -0.32
C PHE A 52 -8.78 15.05 0.51
N GLY A 53 -7.74 14.22 0.33
CA GLY A 53 -7.62 12.92 0.99
C GLY A 53 -7.10 12.98 2.42
N LEU A 54 -6.20 13.93 2.74
CA LEU A 54 -5.55 14.01 4.05
C LEU A 54 -5.86 15.32 4.79
N LEU A 55 -5.59 16.47 4.16
CA LEU A 55 -5.65 17.76 4.86
C LEU A 55 -7.07 18.11 5.31
N MET A 56 -8.03 18.02 4.40
CA MET A 56 -9.42 18.33 4.69
C MET A 56 -10.02 17.47 5.82
N PRO A 57 -9.95 16.12 5.79
CA PRO A 57 -10.46 15.30 6.88
C PRO A 57 -9.71 15.50 8.21
N PHE A 58 -8.40 15.78 8.16
CA PHE A 58 -7.61 16.14 9.34
C PHE A 58 -8.14 17.42 10.01
N PHE A 59 -8.32 18.49 9.25
CA PHE A 59 -8.87 19.74 9.78
C PHE A 59 -10.32 19.62 10.23
N MET A 60 -11.14 18.85 9.50
CA MET A 60 -12.52 18.56 9.89
C MET A 60 -12.57 17.83 11.23
N PHE A 61 -11.70 16.85 11.43
CA PHE A 61 -11.55 16.16 12.71
C PHE A 61 -11.16 17.13 13.83
N PHE A 62 -10.13 17.96 13.65
CA PHE A 62 -9.70 18.93 14.67
C PHE A 62 -10.78 19.95 15.02
N SER A 63 -11.48 20.49 14.02
CA SER A 63 -12.60 21.43 14.19
C SER A 63 -13.70 20.87 15.12
N PHE A 64 -13.87 19.55 15.11
CA PHE A 64 -14.91 18.86 15.87
C PHE A 64 -14.39 18.12 17.12
N SER A 65 -13.09 17.89 17.24
CA SER A 65 -12.50 17.18 18.38
C SER A 65 -11.98 18.13 19.45
N VAL A 66 -11.50 19.32 19.07
CA VAL A 66 -10.99 20.31 20.04
C VAL A 66 -12.15 20.86 20.87
N GLY A 67 -12.07 20.71 22.20
CA GLY A 67 -13.04 21.27 23.15
C GLY A 67 -14.24 20.40 23.51
N ARG A 68 -14.36 19.17 22.98
CA ARG A 68 -15.53 18.30 23.23
C ARG A 68 -15.37 17.20 24.29
N GLY A 69 -14.21 17.09 24.94
CA GLY A 69 -13.99 16.08 26.00
C GLY A 69 -14.24 14.64 25.54
N LEU A 70 -14.10 14.38 24.23
CA LEU A 70 -14.38 13.07 23.65
C LEU A 70 -13.30 12.07 24.05
N ASP A 71 -13.71 10.83 24.29
CA ASP A 71 -12.79 9.70 24.47
C ASP A 71 -11.83 9.59 23.27
N ALA A 72 -10.53 9.47 23.58
CA ALA A 72 -9.47 9.53 22.59
C ALA A 72 -9.60 8.41 21.53
N GLY A 73 -10.07 7.23 21.93
CA GLY A 73 -10.28 6.10 21.01
C GLY A 73 -11.34 6.41 19.95
N THR A 74 -12.48 6.95 20.40
CA THR A 74 -13.57 7.33 19.49
C THR A 74 -13.15 8.43 18.51
N SER A 75 -12.34 9.38 18.97
CA SER A 75 -11.81 10.46 18.15
C SER A 75 -10.85 9.96 17.06
N VAL A 76 -9.89 9.11 17.41
CA VAL A 76 -8.96 8.52 16.43
C VAL A 76 -9.72 7.68 15.38
N ALA A 77 -10.71 6.88 15.80
CA ALA A 77 -11.53 6.10 14.89
C ALA A 77 -12.28 6.98 13.87
N ARG A 78 -12.84 8.12 14.31
CA ARG A 78 -13.51 9.09 13.42
C ARG A 78 -12.53 9.75 12.44
N MET A 79 -11.33 10.11 12.90
CA MET A 79 -10.28 10.67 12.05
C MET A 79 -9.87 9.67 10.97
N LEU A 80 -9.67 8.40 11.33
CA LEU A 80 -9.32 7.33 10.39
C LEU A 80 -10.43 7.09 9.38
N ALA A 81 -11.69 7.06 9.84
CA ALA A 81 -12.85 6.89 8.97
C ALA A 81 -12.94 8.01 7.92
N LEU A 82 -12.84 9.29 8.36
CA LEU A 82 -12.86 10.44 7.47
C LEU A 82 -11.67 10.42 6.49
N THR A 83 -10.47 10.17 6.98
CA THR A 83 -9.25 10.14 6.15
C THR A 83 -9.32 9.04 5.10
N THR A 84 -9.74 7.84 5.49
CA THR A 84 -9.85 6.69 4.57
C THR A 84 -10.93 6.92 3.52
N PHE A 85 -12.11 7.39 3.93
CA PHE A 85 -13.22 7.67 3.03
C PHE A 85 -12.83 8.74 1.99
N PHE A 86 -12.31 9.88 2.44
CA PHE A 86 -11.95 10.97 1.53
C PHE A 86 -10.74 10.65 0.66
N THR A 87 -9.75 9.94 1.18
CA THR A 87 -8.62 9.46 0.38
C THR A 87 -9.10 8.53 -0.74
N ALA A 88 -9.97 7.55 -0.42
CA ALA A 88 -10.53 6.64 -1.42
C ALA A 88 -11.36 7.36 -2.49
N SER A 89 -12.16 8.36 -2.10
CA SER A 89 -12.98 9.15 -3.05
C SER A 89 -12.18 10.14 -3.90
N SER A 90 -11.00 10.59 -3.45
CA SER A 90 -10.20 11.61 -4.15
C SER A 90 -9.52 11.11 -5.43
N ALA A 91 -9.29 9.79 -5.55
CA ALA A 91 -8.60 9.20 -6.70
C ALA A 91 -9.42 9.32 -8.00
N GLY A 92 -10.74 9.09 -7.93
CA GLY A 92 -11.63 9.08 -9.10
C GLY A 92 -11.52 10.32 -10.01
N PRO A 93 -11.69 11.56 -9.49
CA PRO A 93 -11.61 12.77 -10.30
C PRO A 93 -10.18 13.12 -10.77
N VAL A 94 -9.14 12.51 -10.18
CA VAL A 94 -7.73 12.79 -10.53
C VAL A 94 -7.20 11.82 -11.59
N ILE A 95 -7.63 10.55 -11.54
CA ILE A 95 -7.13 9.49 -12.44
C ILE A 95 -7.47 9.79 -13.91
N LEU A 96 -8.74 10.09 -14.22
CA LEU A 96 -9.16 10.23 -15.62
C LEU A 96 -8.47 11.41 -16.36
N PRO A 97 -8.33 12.62 -15.78
CA PRO A 97 -7.53 13.68 -16.38
C PRO A 97 -6.03 13.33 -16.50
N MET A 98 -5.48 12.61 -15.52
CA MET A 98 -4.08 12.19 -15.52
C MET A 98 -3.78 11.16 -16.62
N GLU A 99 -4.68 10.20 -16.81
CA GLU A 99 -4.62 9.21 -17.89
C GLU A 99 -4.71 9.85 -19.27
N ARG A 100 -5.62 10.82 -19.44
CA ARG A 100 -5.73 11.65 -20.65
C ARG A 100 -4.44 12.41 -20.94
N ARG A 101 -3.80 12.98 -19.91
CA ARG A 101 -2.52 13.71 -20.05
C ARG A 101 -1.37 12.78 -20.44
N THR A 102 -1.34 11.57 -19.89
CA THR A 102 -0.25 10.60 -20.11
C THR A 102 -0.48 9.75 -21.37
N ARG A 103 -1.66 9.86 -21.99
CA ARG A 103 -2.11 9.04 -23.14
C ARG A 103 -1.95 7.54 -22.89
N THR A 104 -2.12 7.13 -21.63
CA THR A 104 -1.96 5.73 -21.23
C THR A 104 -3.05 4.87 -21.85
N ILE A 105 -4.31 5.36 -21.84
CA ILE A 105 -5.44 4.68 -22.48
C ILE A 105 -5.17 4.52 -23.98
N ASP A 106 -4.73 5.58 -24.66
CA ASP A 106 -4.44 5.53 -26.10
C ASP A 106 -3.36 4.49 -26.41
N ARG A 107 -2.34 4.33 -25.56
CA ARG A 107 -1.33 3.27 -25.71
C ARG A 107 -1.91 1.88 -25.51
N MET A 108 -2.78 1.67 -24.52
CA MET A 108 -3.46 0.38 -24.31
C MET A 108 -4.40 0.02 -25.47
N LEU A 109 -5.05 1.01 -26.07
CA LEU A 109 -5.94 0.81 -27.21
C LEU A 109 -5.18 0.49 -28.51
N VAL A 110 -3.89 0.86 -28.60
CA VAL A 110 -3.05 0.69 -29.79
C VAL A 110 -2.07 -0.48 -29.67
N ALA A 111 -1.89 -1.06 -28.48
CA ALA A 111 -1.10 -2.26 -28.24
C ALA A 111 -2.02 -3.50 -28.09
N PRO A 112 -2.34 -4.21 -29.20
CA PRO A 112 -3.10 -5.47 -29.16
C PRO A 112 -2.31 -6.63 -28.52
#